data_AF-A0A2S9K8K7-F1
#
_entry.id   AF-A0A2S9K8K7-F1
#
_cell.length_a   1.000
_cell.length_b   1.000
_cell.length_c   1.000
_cell.angle_alpha   90.00
_cell.angle_beta   90.00
_cell.angle_gamma   90.00
#
_symmetry.space_group_name_H-M   'P 1'
#
loop_
_entity.id
_entity.type
_entity.pdbx_description
1 polymer ?
#
loop_
_entity_poly.entity_id
_entity_poly.type
_entity_poly.pdbx_seq_one_letter_code
_entity_poly.pdbx_strand_id
1 'polypeptide(L)'
;MRKSNFLIALLAIAGTAIAQPYDPLQVRSWAAGCTACHAFQAPQASQSSLAFQTSPGQADPIMPPLAGAGREAMAAVLLDFKSGRRPASVMQQLARGYDDEQLRAIAAYFDGLKQP
;
A
#
# COMPACT_ATOMS: atom_id res chain seq x y z
N MET A 1 4.19 59.22 -31.17
CA MET A 1 3.37 58.04 -31.53
C MET A 1 4.29 56.92 -32.01
N ARG A 2 4.54 55.89 -31.20
CA ARG A 2 5.29 54.69 -31.60
C ARG A 2 4.67 53.51 -30.86
N LYS A 3 3.80 52.76 -31.54
CA LYS A 3 3.11 51.59 -30.99
C LYS A 3 4.06 50.41 -31.11
N SER A 4 4.58 49.92 -29.99
CA SER A 4 5.47 48.75 -29.95
C SER A 4 4.61 47.48 -29.88
N ASN A 5 4.65 46.68 -30.95
CA ASN A 5 3.97 45.38 -31.01
C ASN A 5 4.74 44.36 -30.16
N PHE A 6 4.20 44.01 -28.99
CA PHE A 6 4.62 42.83 -28.23
C PHE A 6 4.04 41.57 -28.87
N LEU A 7 4.88 40.85 -29.63
CA LEU A 7 4.61 39.47 -30.04
C LEU A 7 4.91 38.56 -28.85
N ILE A 8 3.88 38.10 -28.15
CA ILE A 8 3.98 37.09 -27.10
C ILE A 8 4.03 35.72 -27.78
N ALA A 9 5.20 35.09 -27.76
CA ALA A 9 5.38 33.70 -28.18
C ALA A 9 4.80 32.77 -27.10
N LEU A 10 3.68 32.10 -27.41
CA LEU A 10 3.11 31.04 -26.59
C LEU A 10 3.95 29.76 -26.79
N LEU A 11 4.83 29.44 -25.84
CA LEU A 11 5.55 28.17 -25.80
C LEU A 11 4.67 27.11 -25.12
N ALA A 12 4.06 26.23 -25.92
CA ALA A 12 3.29 25.10 -25.41
C ALA A 12 4.23 24.03 -24.84
N ILE A 13 4.31 23.94 -23.51
CA ILE A 13 4.99 22.83 -22.83
C ILE A 13 4.03 21.64 -22.85
N ALA A 14 4.26 20.70 -23.76
CA ALA A 14 3.63 19.38 -23.72
C ALA A 14 4.17 18.64 -22.50
N GLY A 15 3.39 18.61 -21.41
CA GLY A 15 3.76 17.95 -20.17
C GLY A 15 3.79 16.44 -20.35
N THR A 16 4.98 15.84 -20.27
CA THR A 16 5.13 14.40 -20.03
C THR A 16 4.71 14.14 -18.59
N ALA A 17 3.67 13.31 -18.40
CA ALA A 17 3.25 12.85 -17.08
C ALA A 17 4.32 11.89 -16.52
N ILE A 18 5.28 12.42 -15.78
CA ILE A 18 6.24 11.62 -15.02
C ILE A 18 5.55 11.21 -13.73
N ALA A 19 5.28 9.92 -13.54
CA ALA A 19 4.81 9.41 -12.25
C ALA A 19 5.89 9.71 -11.20
N GLN A 20 5.61 10.66 -10.30
CA GLN A 20 6.50 10.96 -9.19
C GLN A 20 6.36 9.85 -8.13
N PRO A 21 7.48 9.36 -7.56
CA PRO A 21 7.40 8.45 -6.43
C PRO A 21 6.70 9.16 -5.25
N TYR A 22 5.89 8.41 -4.49
CA TYR A 22 5.28 8.94 -3.26
C TYR A 22 6.35 9.29 -2.23
N ASP A 23 6.08 10.30 -1.39
CA ASP A 23 6.95 10.67 -0.27
C ASP A 23 7.07 9.49 0.72
N PRO A 24 8.29 9.07 1.10
CA PRO A 24 8.50 8.01 2.08
C PRO A 24 7.75 8.21 3.41
N LEU A 25 7.60 9.45 3.89
CA LEU A 25 6.86 9.73 5.12
C LEU A 25 5.35 9.50 4.94
N GLN A 26 4.82 9.84 3.76
CA GLN A 26 3.44 9.57 3.39
C GLN A 26 3.17 8.06 3.35
N VAL A 27 4.04 7.28 2.68
CA VAL A 27 3.89 5.81 2.63
C VAL A 27 3.97 5.19 4.03
N ARG A 28 4.89 5.67 4.87
CA ARG A 28 4.99 5.24 6.28
C ARG A 28 3.71 5.54 7.06
N SER A 29 3.06 6.70 6.82
CA SER A 29 1.80 7.04 7.50
C SER A 29 0.65 6.12 7.11
N TRP A 30 0.57 5.71 5.83
CA TRP A 30 -0.42 4.72 5.38
C TRP A 30 -0.15 3.35 5.99
N ALA A 31 1.11 2.91 5.96
CA ALA A 31 1.52 1.63 6.51
C ALA A 31 1.28 1.54 8.03
N ALA A 32 1.43 2.65 8.76
CA ALA A 32 1.14 2.69 10.20
C ALA A 32 -0.32 2.29 10.49
N GLY A 33 -1.27 2.67 9.64
CA GLY A 33 -2.68 2.26 9.79
C GLY A 33 -2.89 0.75 9.72
N CYS A 34 -2.07 0.03 8.94
CA CYS A 34 -2.17 -1.43 8.82
C CYS A 34 -1.81 -2.14 10.14
N THR A 35 -0.88 -1.56 10.92
CA THR A 35 -0.43 -2.12 12.19
C THR A 35 -1.43 -1.96 13.35
N ALA A 36 -2.55 -1.27 13.12
CA ALA A 36 -3.65 -1.21 14.10
C ALA A 36 -4.32 -2.57 14.31
N CYS A 37 -4.23 -3.47 13.32
CA CYS A 37 -4.79 -4.81 13.41
C CYS A 37 -3.77 -5.90 13.09
N HIS A 38 -2.85 -5.65 12.15
CA HIS A 38 -1.84 -6.63 11.80
C HIS A 38 -0.63 -6.54 12.72
N ALA A 39 -0.06 -7.69 13.06
CA ALA A 39 1.25 -7.72 13.68
C ALA A 39 2.29 -7.16 12.70
N PHE A 40 3.21 -6.34 13.21
CA PHE A 40 4.35 -5.89 12.43
C PHE A 40 5.23 -7.09 12.03
N GLN A 41 5.58 -7.92 13.00
CA GLN A 41 6.41 -9.12 12.87
C GLN A 41 5.65 -10.35 13.37
N ALA A 42 6.06 -11.54 12.93
CA ALA A 42 5.50 -12.77 13.46
C ALA A 42 5.70 -12.80 15.00
N PRO A 43 4.65 -13.06 15.79
CA PRO A 43 4.82 -13.23 17.23
C PRO A 43 5.70 -14.46 17.48
N GLN A 44 6.62 -14.36 18.44
CA GLN A 44 7.32 -15.54 18.91
C GLN A 44 6.29 -16.48 19.56
N ALA A 45 6.47 -17.79 19.37
CA ALA A 45 5.49 -18.83 19.75
C ALA A 45 5.01 -18.79 21.22
N SER A 46 5.67 -18.01 22.08
CA SER A 46 5.39 -17.90 23.52
C SER A 46 4.53 -16.69 23.95
N GLN A 47 4.15 -15.75 23.07
CA GLN A 47 3.60 -14.46 23.51
C GLN A 47 2.35 -13.94 22.78
N SER A 48 1.39 -14.78 22.39
CA SER A 48 0.18 -14.21 21.81
C SER A 48 -1.10 -14.94 22.22
N SER A 49 -1.76 -14.40 23.24
CA SER A 49 -3.18 -14.60 23.54
C SER A 49 -4.11 -13.95 22.48
N LEU A 50 -3.52 -13.29 21.47
CA LEU A 50 -4.18 -12.75 20.29
C LEU A 50 -3.67 -13.45 19.01
N ALA A 51 -3.04 -14.62 19.13
CA ALA A 51 -2.38 -15.28 18.01
C ALA A 51 -3.42 -15.59 16.94
N PHE A 52 -3.22 -15.01 15.75
CA PHE A 52 -3.45 -15.67 14.47
C PHE A 52 -4.63 -16.64 14.54
N GLN A 53 -5.85 -16.11 14.65
CA GLN A 53 -7.01 -16.98 14.55
C GLN A 53 -7.00 -17.49 13.11
N THR A 54 -6.72 -18.77 12.92
CA THR A 54 -7.17 -19.48 11.72
C THR A 54 -8.56 -19.99 12.05
N SER A 55 -9.56 -19.51 11.32
CA SER A 55 -10.86 -20.19 11.42
C SER A 55 -10.72 -21.60 10.84
N PRO A 56 -11.33 -22.62 11.45
CA PRO A 56 -11.33 -23.96 10.88
C PRO A 56 -11.82 -23.93 9.42
N GLY A 57 -10.97 -24.37 8.49
CA GLY A 57 -11.26 -24.34 7.05
C GLY A 57 -10.73 -23.13 6.27
N GLN A 58 -10.03 -22.18 6.90
CA GLN A 58 -9.28 -21.13 6.21
C GLN A 58 -7.83 -21.54 6.01
N ALA A 59 -7.34 -21.45 4.77
CA ALA A 59 -5.94 -21.70 4.44
C ALA A 59 -4.98 -20.61 4.96
N ASP A 60 -5.53 -19.41 5.24
CA ASP A 60 -4.75 -18.25 5.66
C ASP A 60 -5.12 -17.77 7.07
N PRO A 61 -4.16 -17.17 7.79
CA PRO A 61 -4.45 -16.37 8.99
C PRO A 61 -5.53 -15.33 8.78
N ILE A 62 -6.34 -15.12 9.83
CA ILE A 62 -7.20 -13.93 9.88
C ILE A 62 -6.36 -12.64 9.88
N MET A 63 -5.21 -12.62 10.58
CA MET A 63 -4.32 -11.46 10.67
C MET A 63 -2.83 -11.86 10.54
N PRO A 64 -2.27 -11.96 9.32
CA PRO A 64 -0.85 -12.26 9.13
C PRO A 64 0.05 -11.10 9.56
N PRO A 65 1.32 -11.38 9.94
CA PRO A 65 2.34 -10.36 10.05
C PRO A 65 2.65 -9.72 8.69
N LEU A 66 2.97 -8.43 8.67
CA LEU A 66 3.17 -7.68 7.42
C LEU A 66 4.63 -7.60 6.98
N ALA A 67 5.57 -7.45 7.92
CA ALA A 67 6.99 -7.37 7.59
C ALA A 67 7.42 -8.60 6.80
N GLY A 68 8.21 -8.41 5.73
CA GLY A 68 8.80 -9.51 4.96
C GLY A 68 7.82 -10.45 4.23
N ALA A 69 6.53 -10.10 4.09
CA ALA A 69 5.56 -10.93 3.37
C ALA A 69 5.80 -11.01 1.84
N GLY A 70 6.83 -10.34 1.33
CA GLY A 70 7.17 -10.27 -0.09
C GLY A 70 6.37 -9.18 -0.81
N ARG A 71 7.08 -8.21 -1.43
CA ARG A 71 6.47 -7.07 -2.13
C ARG A 71 5.38 -7.46 -3.12
N GLU A 72 5.66 -8.40 -4.02
CA GLU A 72 4.72 -8.78 -5.08
C GLU A 72 3.54 -9.60 -4.53
N ALA A 73 3.80 -10.50 -3.58
CA ALA A 73 2.77 -11.32 -2.96
C ALA A 73 1.78 -10.45 -2.17
N MET A 74 2.28 -9.51 -1.37
CA MET A 74 1.43 -8.58 -0.63
C MET A 74 0.63 -7.69 -1.59
N ALA A 75 1.27 -7.13 -2.63
CA ALA A 75 0.57 -6.30 -3.61
C ALA A 75 -0.57 -7.07 -4.30
N ALA A 76 -0.34 -8.31 -4.72
CA ALA A 76 -1.36 -9.15 -5.33
C ALA A 76 -2.57 -9.37 -4.39
N VAL A 77 -2.31 -9.69 -3.12
CA VAL A 77 -3.37 -9.89 -2.12
C VAL A 77 -4.17 -8.60 -1.89
N LEU A 78 -3.51 -7.45 -1.79
CA LEU A 78 -4.18 -6.15 -1.61
C LEU A 78 -5.06 -5.79 -2.83
N LEU A 79 -4.58 -6.06 -4.04
CA LEU A 79 -5.35 -5.85 -5.28
C LEU A 79 -6.52 -6.84 -5.40
N ASP A 80 -6.36 -8.08 -4.93
CA ASP A 80 -7.45 -9.05 -4.87
C ASP A 80 -8.53 -8.63 -3.86
N PHE A 81 -8.16 -8.03 -2.73
CA PHE A 81 -9.13 -7.44 -1.79
C PHE A 81 -9.84 -6.24 -2.40
N LYS A 82 -9.11 -5.33 -3.06
CA LYS A 82 -9.69 -4.15 -3.71
C LYS A 82 -10.71 -4.54 -4.77
N SER A 83 -10.34 -5.48 -5.65
CA SER A 83 -11.20 -5.99 -6.73
C SER A 83 -12.32 -6.92 -6.25
N GLY A 84 -12.24 -7.41 -5.01
CA GLY A 84 -13.20 -8.38 -4.47
C GLY A 84 -12.97 -9.82 -4.93
N ARG A 85 -11.89 -10.10 -5.67
CA ARG A 85 -11.49 -11.49 -6.03
C ARG A 85 -11.21 -12.34 -4.80
N ARG A 86 -10.66 -11.72 -3.76
CA ARG A 86 -10.43 -12.37 -2.46
C ARG A 86 -11.50 -11.92 -1.46
N PRO A 87 -12.25 -12.87 -0.86
CA PRO A 87 -13.22 -12.53 0.17
C PRO A 87 -12.50 -11.98 1.41
N ALA A 88 -12.99 -10.87 1.95
CA ALA A 88 -12.59 -10.34 3.25
C ALA A 88 -13.70 -9.48 3.84
N SER A 89 -13.75 -9.38 5.16
CA SER A 89 -14.68 -8.51 5.87
C SER A 89 -14.21 -7.05 5.83
N VAL A 90 -13.09 -6.76 6.48
CA VAL A 90 -12.57 -5.39 6.67
C VAL A 90 -11.62 -4.99 5.54
N MET A 91 -10.73 -5.89 5.12
CA MET A 91 -9.67 -5.56 4.17
C MET A 91 -10.15 -5.13 2.79
N GLN A 92 -11.34 -5.57 2.35
CA GLN A 92 -11.91 -5.08 1.08
C GLN A 92 -12.19 -3.58 1.13
N GLN A 93 -12.77 -3.10 2.23
CA GLN A 93 -13.08 -1.67 2.40
C GLN A 93 -11.79 -0.86 2.54
N LEU A 94 -10.82 -1.36 3.30
CA LEU A 94 -9.52 -0.70 3.46
C LEU A 94 -8.76 -0.61 2.13
N ALA A 95 -8.69 -1.70 1.36
CA ALA A 95 -7.95 -1.73 0.10
C ALA A 95 -8.55 -0.80 -0.97
N ARG A 96 -9.87 -0.60 -0.96
CA ARG A 96 -10.56 0.34 -1.86
C ARG A 96 -10.26 1.81 -1.55
N GLY A 97 -9.78 2.12 -0.35
CA GLY A 97 -9.35 3.47 0.02
C GLY A 97 -8.04 3.91 -0.64
N TYR A 98 -7.33 3.00 -1.31
CA TYR A 98 -6.05 3.26 -1.97
C TYR A 98 -6.13 2.99 -3.48
N ASP A 99 -5.38 3.76 -4.26
CA ASP A 99 -5.11 3.43 -5.66
C ASP A 99 -4.13 2.24 -5.79
N ASP A 100 -3.94 1.71 -7.00
CA ASP A 100 -3.13 0.50 -7.20
C ASP A 100 -1.65 0.76 -6.91
N GLU A 101 -1.16 1.96 -7.24
CA GLU A 101 0.20 2.40 -7.02
C GLU A 101 0.50 2.60 -5.52
N GLN A 102 -0.45 3.12 -4.75
CA GLN A 102 -0.41 3.25 -3.30
C GLN A 102 -0.37 1.87 -2.62
N LEU A 103 -1.19 0.92 -3.07
CA LEU A 103 -1.15 -0.45 -2.55
C LEU A 103 0.21 -1.11 -2.81
N ARG A 104 0.80 -0.90 -4.00
CA ARG A 104 2.16 -1.36 -4.31
C ARG A 104 3.22 -0.66 -3.46
N ALA A 105 3.06 0.63 -3.18
CA ALA A 105 3.98 1.38 -2.31
C ALA A 105 3.93 0.89 -0.86
N ILE A 106 2.74 0.59 -0.33
CA ILE A 106 2.57 -0.02 1.00
C ILE A 106 3.22 -1.41 1.05
N ALA A 107 3.02 -2.22 0.01
CA ALA A 107 3.66 -3.54 -0.08
C ALA A 107 5.19 -3.45 -0.11
N ALA A 108 5.74 -2.50 -0.88
CA ALA A 108 7.18 -2.24 -0.92
C ALA A 108 7.73 -1.76 0.44
N TYR A 109 6.95 -0.96 1.18
CA TYR A 109 7.32 -0.53 2.51
C TYR A 109 7.52 -1.72 3.46
N PHE A 110 6.55 -2.64 3.53
CA PHE A 110 6.63 -3.81 4.42
C PHE A 110 7.67 -4.85 3.99
N ASP A 111 7.97 -4.95 2.70
CA ASP A 111 9.05 -5.79 2.18
C ASP A 111 10.43 -5.28 2.63
N GLY A 112 10.62 -3.96 2.69
CA GLY A 112 11.85 -3.34 3.18
C GLY A 112 12.09 -3.55 4.69
N LEU A 113 11.04 -3.93 5.44
CA LEU A 113 11.11 -4.27 6.85
C LEU A 113 11.45 -5.75 6.97
N LYS A 114 12.75 -6.06 7.15
CA LYS A 114 13.22 -7.45 7.32
C LYS A 114 12.51 -8.10 8.50
N GLN A 115 12.04 -9.34 8.33
CA GLN A 115 11.76 -10.23 9.46
C GLN A 115 13.11 -10.72 10.01
N PRO A 116 13.37 -10.60 11.32
CA PRO A 116 14.54 -11.22 11.95
C PRO A 116 14.43 -12.75 11.98
#